data_AF-A0A1N7NVW2-F1
#
_entry.id   AF-A0A1N7NVW2-F1
#
_cell.length_a   1.000
_cell.length_b   1.000
_cell.length_c   1.000
_cell.angle_alpha   90.00
_cell.angle_beta   90.00
_cell.angle_gamma   90.00
#
_symmetry.space_group_name_H-M   'P 1'
#
loop_
_entity.id
_entity.type
_entity.pdbx_description
1 polymer ?
#
loop_
_entity_poly.entity_id
_entity_poly.type
_entity_poly.pdbx_seq_one_letter_code
_entity_poly.pdbx_strand_id
1 'polypeptide(L)'
;MQIKPLTLILVVVFQLISVTAFSQKRVELKTLVNKESEFVLPQTVEKITTILNTDASYYENANGERYARWLTKSGLELYTALGKNDSVDEIFFDIPDDKPVVVAGLPYGLTLNKTTLQESKTKFAKYGAKDQKLGMDSEFEGGSKLIFKKGKHYATLLFDSKNLLKSVGITKELIDPAAN
;
A
#
# COMPACT_ATOMS: atom_id res chain seq x y z
N MET A 1 -27.03 9.37 41.38
CA MET A 1 -25.70 8.73 41.36
C MET A 1 -24.71 9.73 40.79
N GLN A 2 -23.84 10.33 41.63
CA GLN A 2 -22.82 11.29 41.14
C GLN A 2 -21.59 10.53 40.68
N ILE A 3 -21.25 10.67 39.40
CA ILE A 3 -20.06 10.07 38.81
C ILE A 3 -18.88 11.00 39.15
N LYS A 4 -17.83 10.46 39.77
CA LYS A 4 -16.64 11.24 40.11
C LYS A 4 -15.93 11.68 38.81
N PRO A 5 -15.37 12.90 38.75
CA PRO A 5 -14.73 13.42 37.55
C PRO A 5 -13.58 12.54 37.05
N LEU A 6 -12.85 11.88 37.96
CA LEU A 6 -11.82 10.90 37.60
C LEU A 6 -12.38 9.69 36.84
N THR A 7 -13.56 9.20 37.23
CA THR A 7 -14.24 8.08 36.57
C THR A 7 -14.68 8.46 35.17
N LEU A 8 -15.13 9.70 34.97
CA LEU A 8 -15.49 10.23 33.65
C LEU A 8 -14.27 10.32 32.72
N ILE A 9 -13.14 10.86 33.22
CA ILE A 9 -11.88 10.92 32.46
C ILE A 9 -11.42 9.52 32.08
N LEU A 10 -11.45 8.57 33.01
CA LEU A 10 -11.02 7.20 32.77
C LEU A 10 -11.91 6.53 31.71
N VAL A 11 -13.23 6.71 31.76
CA VAL A 11 -14.16 6.19 30.76
C VAL A 11 -13.90 6.79 29.38
N VAL A 12 -13.67 8.10 29.28
CA VAL A 12 -13.34 8.76 28.00
C VAL A 12 -12.01 8.26 27.44
N VAL A 13 -10.99 8.11 28.27
CA VAL A 13 -9.68 7.56 27.86
C VAL A 13 -9.81 6.10 27.42
N PHE A 14 -10.52 5.25 28.17
CA PHE A 14 -10.76 3.86 27.77
C PHE A 14 -11.58 3.78 26.48
N GLN A 15 -12.59 4.61 26.29
CA GLN A 15 -13.33 4.68 25.03
C GLN A 15 -12.40 5.08 23.88
N LEU A 16 -11.56 6.10 24.05
CA LEU A 16 -10.58 6.54 23.04
C LEU A 16 -9.54 5.46 22.70
N ILE A 17 -9.07 4.68 23.67
CA ILE A 17 -8.14 3.57 23.45
C ILE A 17 -8.86 2.42 22.72
N SER A 18 -10.12 2.14 23.08
CA SER A 18 -10.92 1.06 22.48
C SER A 18 -11.20 1.27 20.99
N VAL A 19 -11.36 2.52 20.53
CA VAL A 19 -11.60 2.81 19.09
C VAL A 19 -10.36 2.63 18.21
N THR A 20 -9.17 2.50 18.81
CA THR A 20 -7.90 2.39 18.06
C THR A 20 -7.33 0.98 18.03
N ALA A 21 -7.98 0.01 18.69
CA ALA A 21 -7.56 -1.38 18.71
C ALA A 21 -8.02 -2.14 17.44
N PHE A 22 -7.89 -1.53 16.26
CA PHE A 22 -7.80 -2.36 15.05
C PHE A 22 -6.50 -3.13 15.17
N SER A 23 -6.59 -4.47 15.20
CA SER A 23 -5.42 -5.34 15.15
C SER A 23 -4.66 -5.06 13.86
N GLN A 24 -3.67 -4.17 13.94
CA GLN A 24 -2.83 -3.79 12.82
C GLN A 24 -2.03 -5.02 12.43
N LYS A 25 -2.38 -5.61 11.28
CA LYS A 25 -1.65 -6.74 10.73
C LYS A 25 -0.35 -6.21 10.13
N ARG A 26 0.74 -6.95 10.31
CA ARG A 26 2.06 -6.55 9.82
C ARG A 26 2.55 -7.57 8.81
N VAL A 27 3.04 -7.07 7.68
CA VAL A 27 3.79 -7.88 6.72
C VAL A 27 5.28 -7.65 6.91
N GLU A 28 6.06 -8.72 6.88
CA GLU A 28 7.52 -8.66 6.96
C GLU A 28 8.13 -8.69 5.56
N LEU A 29 8.29 -7.53 4.93
CA LEU A 29 8.97 -7.38 3.63
C LEU A 29 10.50 -7.31 3.76
N LYS A 30 11.08 -7.80 4.87
CA LYS A 30 12.41 -7.38 5.38
C LYS A 30 13.54 -7.41 4.35
N THR A 31 13.65 -8.47 3.56
CA THR A 31 14.71 -8.63 2.54
C THR A 31 14.28 -8.14 1.15
N LEU A 32 13.04 -7.70 1.01
CA LEU A 32 12.49 -7.04 -0.18
C LEU A 32 12.64 -5.51 -0.10
N VAL A 33 12.94 -4.95 1.06
CA VAL A 33 13.19 -3.51 1.24
C VAL A 33 14.65 -3.22 1.61
N ASN A 34 15.19 -2.08 1.15
CA ASN A 34 16.53 -1.62 1.52
C ASN A 34 16.53 -0.83 2.85
N LYS A 35 17.70 -0.36 3.27
CA LYS A 35 17.88 0.43 4.50
C LYS A 35 17.12 1.77 4.46
N GLU A 36 16.84 2.29 3.27
CA GLU A 36 16.02 3.48 3.04
C GLU A 36 14.50 3.17 2.99
N SER A 37 14.12 1.93 3.32
CA SER A 37 12.75 1.39 3.27
C SER A 37 12.13 1.37 1.87
N GLU A 38 12.92 1.38 0.80
CA GLU A 38 12.43 1.26 -0.58
C GLU A 38 12.35 -0.21 -0.98
N PHE A 39 11.32 -0.60 -1.72
CA PHE A 39 11.30 -1.93 -2.31
C PHE A 39 12.44 -2.05 -3.32
N VAL A 40 13.22 -3.11 -3.21
CA VAL A 40 14.36 -3.38 -4.08
C VAL A 40 13.81 -4.01 -5.35
N LEU A 41 14.12 -3.43 -6.51
CA LEU A 41 13.80 -3.99 -7.82
C LEU A 41 15.09 -4.07 -8.66
N PRO A 42 15.22 -5.04 -9.58
CA PRO A 42 14.27 -6.13 -9.82
C PRO A 42 14.28 -7.22 -8.73
N GLN A 43 13.25 -8.07 -8.71
CA GLN A 43 13.17 -9.31 -7.91
C GLN A 43 12.80 -10.51 -8.80
N THR A 44 12.79 -11.70 -8.20
CA THR A 44 12.23 -12.92 -8.81
C THR A 44 10.98 -13.35 -8.05
N VAL A 45 10.06 -14.00 -8.76
CA VAL A 45 8.85 -14.61 -8.17
C VAL A 45 9.21 -15.59 -7.05
N GLU A 46 10.23 -16.42 -7.25
CA GLU A 46 10.72 -17.36 -6.25
C GLU A 46 11.11 -16.66 -4.94
N LYS A 47 11.92 -15.59 -5.03
CA LYS A 47 12.38 -14.86 -3.85
C LYS A 47 11.23 -14.21 -3.10
N ILE A 48 10.28 -13.60 -3.80
CA ILE A 48 9.08 -13.01 -3.17
C ILE A 48 8.26 -14.09 -2.47
N THR A 49 8.01 -15.22 -3.15
CA THR A 49 7.27 -16.38 -2.61
C THR A 49 7.90 -16.89 -1.31
N THR A 50 9.22 -17.08 -1.31
CA THR A 50 9.96 -17.54 -0.12
C THR A 50 9.84 -16.55 1.04
N ILE A 51 9.99 -15.25 0.78
CA ILE A 51 9.98 -14.22 1.83
C ILE A 51 8.57 -14.03 2.40
N LEU A 52 7.54 -14.05 1.55
CA LEU A 52 6.15 -13.94 1.98
C LEU A 52 5.61 -15.22 2.60
N ASN A 53 6.29 -16.36 2.40
CA ASN A 53 5.81 -17.70 2.75
C ASN A 53 4.36 -17.91 2.25
N THR A 54 4.13 -17.54 0.99
CA THR A 54 2.83 -17.54 0.32
C THR A 54 3.10 -17.86 -1.15
N ASP A 55 2.38 -18.83 -1.71
CA ASP A 55 2.55 -19.22 -3.10
C ASP A 55 2.03 -18.14 -4.07
N ALA A 56 2.72 -17.98 -5.19
CA ALA A 56 2.27 -17.11 -6.27
C ALA A 56 1.07 -17.74 -6.99
N SER A 57 0.02 -16.96 -7.21
CA SER A 57 -1.03 -17.27 -8.17
C SER A 57 -0.74 -16.55 -9.48
N TYR A 58 -0.87 -17.25 -10.59
CA TYR A 58 -0.60 -16.70 -11.93
C TYR A 58 -1.89 -16.51 -12.71
N TYR A 59 -1.93 -15.46 -13.52
CA TYR A 59 -3.01 -15.21 -14.47
C TYR A 59 -2.49 -14.44 -15.68
N GLU A 60 -3.28 -14.42 -16.74
CA GLU A 60 -2.98 -13.70 -17.98
C GLU A 60 -4.14 -12.74 -18.26
N ASN A 61 -3.83 -11.50 -18.66
CA ASN A 61 -4.87 -10.56 -19.08
C ASN A 61 -5.27 -10.81 -20.55
N ALA A 62 -6.26 -10.05 -21.04
CA ALA A 62 -6.74 -10.19 -22.42
C ALA A 62 -5.69 -9.87 -23.49
N ASN A 63 -4.61 -9.17 -23.14
CA ASN A 63 -3.51 -8.81 -24.03
C ASN A 63 -2.36 -9.84 -24.01
N GLY A 64 -2.51 -10.95 -23.28
CA GLY A 64 -1.48 -11.98 -23.14
C GLY A 64 -0.38 -11.64 -22.13
N GLU A 65 -0.54 -10.56 -21.36
CA GLU A 65 0.42 -10.19 -20.31
C GLU A 65 0.22 -11.10 -19.10
N ARG A 66 1.31 -11.74 -18.68
CA ARG A 66 1.32 -12.66 -17.54
C ARG A 66 1.53 -11.87 -16.26
N TYR A 67 0.81 -12.23 -15.22
CA TYR A 67 0.90 -11.63 -13.90
C TYR A 67 1.16 -12.69 -12.83
N ALA A 68 1.78 -12.26 -11.74
CA ALA A 68 1.83 -13.01 -10.50
C ALA A 68 1.19 -12.17 -9.39
N ARG A 69 0.48 -12.84 -8.48
CA ARG A 69 -0.04 -12.23 -7.25
C ARG A 69 0.16 -13.12 -6.03
N TRP A 70 0.29 -12.50 -4.86
CA TRP A 70 0.45 -13.14 -3.56
C TRP A 70 -0.53 -12.54 -2.56
N LEU A 71 -1.49 -13.34 -2.08
CA LEU A 71 -2.38 -12.94 -1.01
C LEU A 71 -1.86 -13.45 0.34
N THR A 72 -1.25 -12.57 1.11
CA THR A 72 -0.66 -12.93 2.40
C THR A 72 -1.73 -13.17 3.46
N LYS A 73 -1.39 -13.91 4.53
CA LYS A 73 -2.26 -14.10 5.71
C LYS A 73 -2.67 -12.78 6.40
N SER A 74 -1.92 -11.71 6.15
CA SER A 74 -2.23 -10.38 6.67
C SER A 74 -3.43 -9.72 5.95
N GLY A 75 -3.82 -10.23 4.78
CA GLY A 75 -4.79 -9.58 3.89
C GLY A 75 -4.16 -8.60 2.90
N LEU A 76 -2.84 -8.37 2.94
CA LEU A 76 -2.12 -7.70 1.88
C LEU A 76 -2.05 -8.59 0.64
N GLU A 77 -2.44 -8.05 -0.50
CA GLU A 77 -2.09 -8.59 -1.80
C GLU A 77 -0.88 -7.83 -2.37
N LEU A 78 0.03 -8.59 -2.98
CA LEU A 78 1.07 -8.08 -3.85
C LEU A 78 0.78 -8.58 -5.25
N TYR A 79 0.94 -7.75 -6.27
CA TYR A 79 0.84 -8.19 -7.66
C TYR A 79 1.80 -7.45 -8.57
N THR A 80 2.12 -8.06 -9.70
CA THR A 80 3.05 -7.54 -10.70
C THR A 80 2.75 -8.14 -12.06
N ALA A 81 2.92 -7.35 -13.12
CA ALA A 81 3.17 -7.92 -14.44
C ALA A 81 4.54 -8.62 -14.44
N LEU A 82 4.63 -9.77 -15.11
CA LEU A 82 5.87 -10.53 -15.22
C LEU A 82 6.63 -10.12 -16.47
N GLY A 83 7.88 -9.73 -16.28
CA GLY A 83 8.82 -9.50 -17.38
C GLY A 83 9.36 -10.81 -17.96
N LYS A 84 10.41 -10.67 -18.78
CA LYS A 84 11.11 -11.83 -19.36
C LYS A 84 11.69 -12.71 -18.25
N ASN A 85 11.53 -14.03 -18.37
CA ASN A 85 11.98 -15.02 -17.39
C ASN A 85 11.37 -14.80 -15.99
N ASP A 86 10.11 -14.40 -15.93
CA ASP A 86 9.36 -14.15 -14.69
C ASP A 86 10.05 -13.12 -13.76
N SER A 87 10.71 -12.12 -14.37
CA SER A 87 11.29 -10.99 -13.64
C SER A 87 10.20 -10.09 -13.06
N VAL A 88 10.45 -9.56 -11.87
CA VAL A 88 9.59 -8.59 -11.19
C VAL A 88 10.29 -7.24 -11.22
N ASP A 89 9.86 -6.39 -12.15
CA ASP A 89 10.44 -5.08 -12.43
C ASP A 89 9.61 -3.90 -11.90
N GLU A 90 8.39 -4.21 -11.45
CA GLU A 90 7.45 -3.34 -10.75
C GLU A 90 6.73 -4.16 -9.68
N ILE A 91 6.01 -3.51 -8.77
CA ILE A 91 5.22 -4.20 -7.77
C ILE A 91 4.11 -3.28 -7.25
N PHE A 92 2.95 -3.86 -7.01
CA PHE A 92 1.80 -3.17 -6.46
C PHE A 92 1.34 -3.85 -5.17
N PHE A 93 0.75 -3.06 -4.27
CA PHE A 93 0.30 -3.47 -2.95
C PHE A 93 -1.10 -2.92 -2.70
N ASP A 94 -2.04 -3.78 -2.35
CA ASP A 94 -3.39 -3.37 -1.98
C ASP A 94 -4.04 -4.37 -1.00
N ILE A 95 -5.32 -4.15 -0.72
CA ILE A 95 -6.17 -5.07 0.04
C ILE A 95 -7.34 -5.44 -0.87
N PRO A 96 -7.45 -6.72 -1.30
CA PRO A 96 -8.55 -7.14 -2.16
C PRO A 96 -9.91 -6.91 -1.52
N ASP A 97 -10.88 -6.52 -2.35
CA ASP A 97 -12.26 -6.22 -2.00
C ASP A 97 -12.41 -5.05 -1.00
N ASP A 98 -11.42 -4.17 -0.90
CA ASP A 98 -11.33 -3.06 0.08
C ASP A 98 -11.70 -3.47 1.51
N LYS A 99 -11.25 -4.67 1.93
CA LYS A 99 -11.53 -5.17 3.28
C LYS A 99 -11.03 -4.16 4.32
N PRO A 100 -11.79 -3.91 5.40
CA PRO A 100 -11.46 -2.89 6.41
C PRO A 100 -10.37 -3.38 7.39
N VAL A 101 -9.25 -3.89 6.86
CA VAL A 101 -8.08 -4.33 7.62
C VAL A 101 -6.96 -3.30 7.50
N VAL A 102 -6.23 -3.07 8.58
CA VAL A 102 -5.06 -2.18 8.58
C VAL A 102 -3.81 -3.03 8.39
N VAL A 103 -3.07 -2.78 7.30
CA VAL A 103 -1.86 -3.55 6.97
C VAL A 103 -0.62 -2.66 6.90
N ALA A 104 0.32 -2.92 7.80
CA ALA A 104 1.56 -2.17 7.94
C ALA A 104 2.79 -2.95 7.50
N GLY A 105 3.93 -2.24 7.43
CA GLY A 105 5.21 -2.82 7.01
C GLY A 105 5.46 -2.67 5.51
N LEU A 106 4.71 -1.80 4.83
CA LEU A 106 4.90 -1.47 3.42
C LEU A 106 6.19 -0.66 3.19
N PRO A 107 6.67 -0.61 1.94
CA PRO A 107 7.72 0.31 1.53
C PRO A 107 7.42 1.74 1.98
N TYR A 108 8.50 2.49 2.20
CA TYR A 108 8.51 3.84 2.72
C TYR A 108 7.90 3.98 4.12
N GLY A 109 7.69 2.87 4.85
CA GLY A 109 7.04 2.87 6.16
C GLY A 109 5.59 3.31 6.08
N LEU A 110 4.88 2.88 5.04
CA LEU A 110 3.46 3.14 4.83
C LEU A 110 2.58 2.08 5.50
N THR A 111 1.30 2.39 5.67
CA THR A 111 0.28 1.47 6.20
C THR A 111 -1.03 1.68 5.46
N LEU A 112 -1.54 0.62 4.82
CA LEU A 112 -2.84 0.64 4.16
C LEU A 112 -3.96 0.82 5.19
N ASN A 113 -5.02 1.52 4.79
CA ASN A 113 -6.17 1.90 5.62
C ASN A 113 -5.81 2.71 6.87
N LYS A 114 -4.63 3.36 6.90
CA LYS A 114 -4.20 4.20 8.04
C LYS A 114 -3.40 5.43 7.62
N THR A 115 -2.39 5.27 6.77
CA THR A 115 -1.59 6.42 6.31
C THR A 115 -2.47 7.39 5.55
N THR A 116 -2.36 8.68 5.88
CA THR A 116 -3.21 9.72 5.26
C THR A 116 -2.51 10.41 4.08
N LEU A 117 -3.30 11.04 3.21
CA LEU A 117 -2.78 11.90 2.14
C LEU A 117 -1.89 13.01 2.69
N GLN A 118 -2.34 13.69 3.76
CA GLN A 118 -1.60 14.80 4.35
C GLN A 118 -0.26 14.34 4.94
N GLU A 119 -0.25 13.22 5.68
CA GLU A 119 0.98 12.61 6.18
C GLU A 119 1.95 12.29 5.04
N SER A 120 1.44 11.72 3.95
CA SER A 120 2.24 11.36 2.77
C SER A 120 2.79 12.59 2.05
N LYS A 121 2.00 13.65 1.87
CA LYS A 121 2.44 14.93 1.30
C LYS A 121 3.59 15.52 2.10
N THR A 122 3.45 15.57 3.43
CA THR A 122 4.50 16.08 4.32
C THR A 122 5.75 15.20 4.24
N LYS A 123 5.60 13.88 4.32
CA LYS A 123 6.72 12.92 4.33
C LYS A 123 7.52 12.91 3.04
N PHE A 124 6.84 13.07 1.89
CA PHE A 124 7.44 12.96 0.57
C PHE A 124 7.62 14.30 -0.16
N ALA A 125 7.36 15.44 0.50
CA ALA A 125 7.55 16.77 -0.08
C ALA A 125 8.96 16.97 -0.66
N LYS A 126 9.99 16.47 0.05
CA LYS A 126 11.39 16.52 -0.38
C LYS A 126 11.70 15.76 -1.68
N TYR A 127 10.78 14.91 -2.14
CA TYR A 127 10.87 14.16 -3.38
C TYR A 127 9.98 14.75 -4.50
N GLY A 128 9.52 15.99 -4.33
CA GLY A 128 8.68 16.68 -5.31
C GLY A 128 7.32 16.01 -5.49
N ALA A 129 6.76 15.45 -4.41
CA ALA A 129 5.50 14.74 -4.46
C ALA A 129 4.36 15.63 -5.01
N LYS A 130 3.61 15.11 -5.98
CA LYS A 130 2.47 15.80 -6.61
C LYS A 130 1.19 15.01 -6.38
N ASP A 131 0.17 15.66 -5.84
CA ASP A 131 -1.17 15.09 -5.72
C ASP A 131 -2.09 15.52 -6.86
N GLN A 132 -2.95 14.60 -7.27
CA GLN A 132 -3.99 14.80 -8.27
C GLN A 132 -5.28 14.18 -7.74
N LYS A 133 -6.43 14.82 -7.99
CA LYS A 133 -7.73 14.20 -7.73
C LYS A 133 -7.99 13.07 -8.71
N LEU A 134 -8.52 11.97 -8.20
CA LEU A 134 -8.96 10.85 -9.01
C LEU A 134 -10.34 11.17 -9.63
N GLY A 135 -10.55 10.73 -10.86
CA GLY A 135 -11.82 10.89 -11.56
C GLY A 135 -12.93 9.98 -11.01
N MET A 136 -14.15 10.18 -11.50
CA MET A 136 -15.31 9.36 -11.10
C MET A 136 -15.19 7.91 -11.55
N ASP A 137 -14.53 7.66 -12.69
CA ASP A 137 -14.33 6.31 -13.24
C ASP A 137 -13.14 5.56 -12.63
N SER A 138 -12.54 6.07 -11.55
CA SER A 138 -11.40 5.42 -10.89
C SER A 138 -11.87 4.44 -9.81
N GLU A 139 -11.03 3.44 -9.50
CA GLU A 139 -11.25 2.49 -8.40
C GLU A 139 -11.54 3.18 -7.05
N PHE A 140 -10.90 4.34 -6.82
CA PHE A 140 -11.08 5.15 -5.61
C PHE A 140 -11.72 6.50 -5.95
N GLU A 141 -12.94 6.46 -6.47
CA GLU A 141 -13.74 7.63 -6.83
C GLU A 141 -13.73 8.72 -5.73
N GLY A 142 -13.52 9.98 -6.16
CA GLY A 142 -13.40 11.14 -5.26
C GLY A 142 -12.13 11.18 -4.42
N GLY A 143 -11.30 10.15 -4.54
CA GLY A 143 -10.01 10.01 -3.89
C GLY A 143 -8.91 10.86 -4.51
N SER A 144 -7.67 10.52 -4.18
CA SER A 144 -6.49 11.25 -4.65
C SER A 144 -5.36 10.29 -4.98
N LYS A 145 -4.51 10.69 -5.92
CA LYS A 145 -3.27 10.01 -6.29
C LYS A 145 -2.10 10.91 -5.92
N LEU A 146 -1.11 10.39 -5.18
CA LEU A 146 0.15 11.07 -4.91
C LEU A 146 1.29 10.34 -5.63
N ILE A 147 2.05 11.06 -6.44
CA ILE A 147 3.20 10.49 -7.16
C ILE A 147 4.48 11.19 -6.71
N PHE A 148 5.52 10.41 -6.42
CA PHE A 148 6.86 10.94 -6.17
C PHE A 148 7.93 10.00 -6.73
N LYS A 149 9.13 10.54 -6.98
CA LYS A 149 10.28 9.76 -7.42
C LYS A 149 11.30 9.67 -6.29
N LYS A 150 11.70 8.46 -5.92
CA LYS A 150 12.80 8.23 -4.98
C LYS A 150 13.79 7.25 -5.59
N GLY A 151 15.05 7.67 -5.67
CA GLY A 151 16.07 6.92 -6.39
C GLY A 151 15.70 6.72 -7.85
N LYS A 152 15.66 5.45 -8.28
CA LYS A 152 15.36 5.05 -9.67
C LYS A 152 13.88 4.75 -9.93
N HIS A 153 13.04 4.72 -8.91
CA HIS A 153 11.66 4.29 -9.01
C HIS A 153 10.69 5.44 -8.75
N TYR A 154 9.54 5.37 -9.42
CA TYR A 154 8.36 6.14 -9.08
C TYR A 154 7.52 5.34 -8.09
N ALA A 155 6.96 6.05 -7.12
CA ALA A 155 5.95 5.52 -6.22
C ALA A 155 4.63 6.26 -6.49
N THR A 156 3.57 5.49 -6.72
CA THR A 156 2.20 5.97 -6.89
C THR A 156 1.39 5.50 -5.71
N LEU A 157 0.83 6.44 -4.95
CA LEU A 157 -0.03 6.17 -3.81
C LEU A 157 -1.47 6.54 -4.16
N LEU A 158 -2.40 5.61 -3.98
CA LEU A 158 -3.83 5.86 -4.19
C LEU A 158 -4.54 5.96 -2.84
N PHE A 159 -5.35 7.00 -2.69
CA PHE A 159 -6.12 7.30 -1.49
C PHE A 159 -7.60 7.33 -1.83
N ASP A 160 -8.43 6.84 -0.91
CA ASP A 160 -9.89 6.95 -1.03
C ASP A 160 -10.41 8.38 -0.78
N SER A 161 -11.72 8.57 -0.87
CA SER A 161 -12.40 9.84 -0.59
C SER A 161 -12.25 10.30 0.87
N LYS A 162 -11.87 9.42 1.78
CA LYS A 162 -11.53 9.72 3.19
C LYS A 162 -10.05 10.05 3.37
N ASN A 163 -9.29 10.12 2.28
CA ASN A 163 -7.85 10.36 2.24
C ASN A 163 -7.01 9.29 2.95
N LEU A 164 -7.50 8.04 3.03
CA LEU A 164 -6.76 6.90 3.55
C LEU A 164 -6.08 6.15 2.41
N LEU A 165 -4.81 5.76 2.63
CA LEU A 165 -4.03 5.01 1.65
C LEU A 165 -4.65 3.63 1.40
N LYS A 166 -4.92 3.33 0.13
CA LYS A 166 -5.52 2.08 -0.32
C LYS A 166 -4.58 1.22 -1.15
N SER A 167 -3.74 1.86 -1.97
CA SER A 167 -2.81 1.15 -2.83
C SER A 167 -1.47 1.88 -2.95
N VAL A 168 -0.41 1.09 -3.16
CA VAL A 168 0.97 1.55 -3.44
C VAL A 168 1.47 0.83 -4.69
N GLY A 169 1.88 1.56 -5.70
CA GLY A 169 2.60 1.05 -6.86
C GLY A 169 4.04 1.55 -6.88
N ILE A 170 5.00 0.68 -7.24
CA ILE A 170 6.41 1.01 -7.40
C ILE A 170 6.86 0.56 -8.78
N THR A 171 7.22 1.52 -9.63
CA THR A 171 7.50 1.30 -11.05
C THR A 171 8.78 2.02 -11.48
N LYS A 172 9.40 1.58 -12.59
CA LYS A 172 10.54 2.30 -13.19
C LYS A 172 10.13 3.55 -13.95
N GLU A 173 8.92 3.53 -14.52
CA GLU A 173 8.38 4.58 -15.37
C GLU A 173 7.02 5.03 -14.85
N LEU A 174 6.62 6.25 -15.17
CA LEU A 174 5.26 6.71 -14.88
C LEU A 174 4.32 5.99 -15.82
N ILE A 175 3.44 5.16 -15.26
CA ILE A 175 2.32 4.60 -16.02
C ILE A 175 1.33 5.75 -16.23
N ASP A 176 1.28 6.26 -17.46
CA ASP A 176 0.26 7.24 -17.87
C ASP A 176 -1.08 6.49 -18.04
N PRO A 177 -2.15 6.87 -17.32
CA PRO A 177 -3.47 6.29 -17.52
C PRO A 177 -3.98 6.39 -18.97
N ALA A 178 -3.45 7.32 -19.78
CA ALA A 178 -3.82 7.51 -21.18
C ALA A 178 -3.10 6.56 -22.15
N ALA A 179 -2.24 5.66 -21.67
CA ALA A 179 -1.45 4.75 -22.50
C ALA A 179 -2.12 3.39 -22.79
N ASN A 180 -3.35 3.15 -22.30
CA ASN A 180 -4.14 1.94 -22.59
C ASN A 180 -5.46 2.30 -23.26
#